data_AF-A0A5J4R054-F1
#
_entry.id   AF-A0A5J4R054-F1
#
_cell.length_a   1.000
_cell.length_b   1.000
_cell.length_c   1.000
_cell.angle_alpha   90.00
_cell.angle_beta   90.00
_cell.angle_gamma   90.00
#
_symmetry.space_group_name_H-M   'P 1'
#
loop_
_entity.id
_entity.type
_entity.pdbx_description
1 polymer ?
#
loop_
_entity_poly.entity_id
_entity_poly.type
_entity_poly.pdbx_seq_one_letter_code
_entity_poly.pdbx_strand_id
1 'polypeptide(L)' 'QEQVIWPLRAYNNLMLINGKCTERMIFVLPKFTIPDDKMLVVELGEQNGGRHQRFTVDNADLVRAKVINELKVK' A
#
# COMPACT_ATOMS: atom_id res chain seq x y z
N GLN A 1 -14.10 3.23 -14.49
CA GLN A 1 -12.88 4.03 -14.70
C GLN A 1 -11.99 3.87 -13.48
N GLU A 2 -10.70 3.64 -13.70
CA GLU A 2 -9.70 3.53 -12.64
C GLU A 2 -9.04 4.90 -12.42
N GLN A 3 -8.78 5.24 -11.16
CA GLN A 3 -8.04 6.44 -10.78
C GLN A 3 -6.74 6.01 -10.09
N VAL A 4 -5.61 6.44 -10.63
CA VAL A 4 -4.30 6.20 -10.01
C VAL A 4 -4.09 7.22 -8.88
N ILE A 5 -3.68 6.71 -7.72
CA ILE A 5 -3.34 7.53 -6.55
C ILE A 5 -1.85 7.37 -6.28
N TRP A 6 -1.13 8.50 -6.27
CA TRP A 6 0.29 8.52 -5.96
C TRP A 6 0.50 8.79 -4.46
N PRO A 7 1.45 8.10 -3.80
CA PRO A 7 1.78 8.38 -2.41
C PRO A 7 2.42 9.76 -2.26
N LEU A 8 2.03 10.49 -1.23
CA LEU A 8 2.66 11.74 -0.80
C LEU A 8 4.04 11.50 -0.18
N ARG A 9 4.18 10.38 0.54
CA ARG A 9 5.43 9.95 1.16
C ARG A 9 5.51 8.43 1.14
N ALA A 10 6.73 7.92 1.03
CA ALA A 10 7.02 6.51 1.22
C ALA A 10 8.22 6.38 2.15
N TYR A 11 8.14 5.47 3.11
CA TYR A 11 9.25 5.05 3.95
C TYR A 11 9.66 3.62 3.56
N ASN A 12 10.98 3.42 3.46
CA ASN A 12 11.59 2.15 3.06
C ASN A 12 11.01 1.61 1.73
N ASN A 13 10.89 2.50 0.72
CA ASN A 13 10.43 2.15 -0.63
C ASN A 13 11.55 1.41 -1.38
N LEU A 14 11.79 0.15 -0.98
CA LEU A 14 12.91 -0.63 -1.47
C LEU A 14 12.67 -1.10 -2.90
N MET A 15 13.72 -1.01 -3.71
CA MET A 15 13.77 -1.62 -5.05
C MET A 15 14.32 -3.05 -5.04
N LEU A 16 14.85 -3.50 -3.89
CA LEU A 16 15.44 -4.82 -3.71
C LEU A 16 15.11 -5.35 -2.32
N ILE A 17 14.68 -6.61 -2.26
CA ILE A 17 14.46 -7.35 -1.01
C ILE A 17 15.40 -8.55 -1.03
N ASN A 18 16.27 -8.67 -0.03
CA ASN A 18 17.21 -9.78 0.06
C ASN A 18 16.50 -11.11 0.33
N GLY A 19 17.14 -12.21 -0.06
CA GLY A 19 16.64 -13.54 0.25
C GLY A 19 16.50 -13.75 1.76
N LYS A 20 15.42 -14.40 2.19
CA LYS A 20 15.12 -14.72 3.60
C LYS A 20 15.04 -13.50 4.53
N CYS A 21 14.84 -12.29 4.02
CA CYS A 21 14.55 -11.12 4.84
C CYS A 21 13.07 -10.73 4.78
N THR A 22 12.65 -9.89 5.71
CA THR A 22 11.31 -9.29 5.74
C THR A 22 11.47 -7.79 5.83
N GLU A 23 10.87 -7.10 4.86
CA GLU A 23 10.92 -5.64 4.77
C GLU A 23 9.54 -5.05 5.01
N ARG A 24 9.52 -3.83 5.54
CA ARG A 24 8.29 -3.07 5.77
C ARG A 24 8.35 -1.77 4.99
N MET A 25 7.44 -1.61 4.04
CA MET A 25 7.21 -0.36 3.33
C MET A 25 6.00 0.35 3.95
N ILE A 26 6.08 1.68 4.09
CA ILE A 26 4.96 2.48 4.60
C ILE A 26 4.66 3.58 3.59
N PHE A 27 3.42 3.65 3.13
CA PHE A 27 2.98 4.65 2.16
C PHE A 27 1.95 5.58 2.78
N VAL A 28 2.11 6.87 2.57
CA VAL A 28 1.12 7.90 2.92
C VAL A 28 0.44 8.34 1.64
N LEU A 29 -0.86 8.12 1.54
CA LEU A 29 -1.67 8.57 0.40
C LEU A 29 -2.29 9.94 0.70
N PRO A 30 -2.58 10.77 -0.32
CA PRO A 30 -3.44 11.94 -0.13
C PRO A 30 -4.78 11.51 0.43
N LYS A 31 -5.50 12.39 1.14
CA LYS A 31 -6.87 12.09 1.56
C LYS A 31 -7.75 11.98 0.31
N PHE A 32 -8.50 10.88 0.21
CA PHE A 32 -9.44 10.63 -0.87
C PHE A 32 -10.69 9.93 -0.33
N THR A 33 -11.71 9.84 -1.17
CA THR A 33 -12.94 9.08 -0.88
C THR A 33 -12.94 7.83 -1.74
N ILE A 34 -13.24 6.67 -1.15
CA ILE A 34 -13.61 5.46 -1.90
C ILE A 34 -15.14 5.48 -2.01
N PRO A 35 -15.71 5.69 -3.22
CA PRO A 35 -17.16 5.67 -3.38
C PRO A 35 -17.73 4.28 -3.10
N ASP A 36 -19.05 4.22 -2.90
CA ASP A 36 -19.79 2.96 -2.88
C ASP A 36 -19.51 2.17 -4.17
N ASP A 37 -19.47 0.83 -4.05
CA ASP A 37 -19.13 -0.10 -5.14
C ASP A 37 -17.73 0.12 -5.77
N LYS A 38 -16.81 0.74 -5.03
CA LYS A 38 -15.38 0.86 -5.38
C LYS A 38 -14.49 0.28 -4.29
N MET A 39 -13.24 0.02 -4.67
CA MET A 39 -12.18 -0.44 -3.78
C MET A 39 -10.85 0.19 -4.17
N LEU A 40 -9.94 0.29 -3.21
CA LEU A 40 -8.54 0.59 -3.50
C LEU A 40 -7.85 -0.72 -3.89
N VAL A 41 -7.17 -0.71 -5.03
CA VAL A 41 -6.31 -1.81 -5.45
C VAL A 41 -4.87 -1.38 -5.23
N VAL A 42 -4.08 -2.19 -4.53
CA VAL A 42 -2.65 -1.99 -4.37
C VAL A 42 -1.93 -3.09 -5.14
N GLU A 43 -1.06 -2.69 -6.05
CA GLU A 43 -0.24 -3.58 -6.87
C GLU A 43 1.24 -3.29 -6.63
N LEU A 44 2.01 -4.36 -6.41
CA LEU A 44 3.45 -4.36 -6.20
C LEU A 44 4.06 -5.40 -7.13
N GLY A 45 4.88 -4.96 -8.07
CA GLY A 45 5.54 -5.81 -9.05
C GLY A 45 7.03 -5.58 -9.10
N GLU A 46 7.78 -6.58 -9.54
CA GLU A 46 9.20 -6.44 -9.86
C GLU A 46 9.36 -5.95 -11.30
N GLN A 47 10.15 -4.89 -11.49
CA GLN A 47 10.50 -4.43 -12.84
C GLN A 47 11.33 -5.51 -13.54
N ASN A 48 10.91 -5.96 -14.72
CA ASN A 48 11.53 -7.06 -15.47
C ASN A 48 11.62 -8.38 -14.69
N GLY A 49 10.78 -8.58 -13.68
CA GLY A 49 10.66 -9.81 -12.91
C GLY A 49 9.32 -10.52 -13.15
N GLY A 50 9.17 -11.72 -12.58
CA GLY A 50 7.93 -12.51 -12.68
C GLY A 50 6.96 -12.32 -11.52
N ARG A 51 7.37 -11.63 -10.45
CA ARG A 51 6.56 -11.49 -9.23
C ARG A 51 5.64 -10.27 -9.34
N HIS A 52 4.34 -10.53 -9.21
CA HIS A 52 3.28 -9.51 -9.11
C HIS A 52 2.37 -9.85 -7.94
N GLN A 53 2.26 -8.94 -6.98
CA GLN A 53 1.35 -9.06 -5.85
C GLN A 53 0.28 -8.00 -5.95
N ARG A 54 -0.96 -8.41 -5.78
CA ARG A 54 -2.12 -7.53 -5.77
C ARG A 54 -2.96 -7.84 -4.54
N PHE A 55 -3.38 -6.79 -3.84
CA PHE A 55 -4.40 -6.89 -2.82
C PHE A 55 -5.38 -5.73 -2.93
N THR A 56 -6.55 -5.93 -2.37
CA THR A 56 -7.63 -4.96 -2.40
C THR A 56 -7.92 -4.48 -0.98
N VAL A 57 -8.28 -3.21 -0.84
CA VAL A 57 -8.76 -2.61 0.40
C VAL A 57 -10.16 -2.10 0.14
N ASP A 58 -11.13 -2.68 0.83
CA ASP A 58 -12.52 -2.23 0.79
C ASP A 58 -12.85 -1.32 1.99
N ASN A 59 -14.08 -0.82 2.06
CA ASN A 59 -14.51 0.03 3.18
C ASN A 59 -14.50 -0.72 4.52
N ALA A 60 -14.82 -2.01 4.54
CA ALA A 60 -14.82 -2.80 5.78
C ALA A 60 -13.40 -3.00 6.33
N ASP A 61 -12.39 -3.10 5.47
CA ASP A 61 -10.98 -3.12 5.86
C ASP A 61 -10.56 -1.81 6.52
N LEU A 62 -11.02 -0.66 5.99
CA LEU A 62 -10.75 0.65 6.58
C LEU A 62 -11.41 0.81 7.95
N VAL A 63 -12.66 0.36 8.10
CA VAL A 63 -13.37 0.39 9.39
C VAL A 63 -12.68 -0.49 10.43
N ARG A 64 -12.12 -1.63 10.02
CA ARG A 64 -11.35 -2.54 10.90
C ARG A 64 -9.89 -2.11 11.09
N ALA A 65 -9.42 -1.12 10.36
CA ALA A 65 -8.02 -0.71 10.40
C ALA A 65 -7.67 -0.16 11.80
N LYS A 66 -6.45 -0.46 12.25
CA LYS A 66 -5.95 0.10 13.51
C LYS A 66 -5.53 1.54 13.30
N VAL A 67 -6.04 2.44 14.14
CA VAL A 67 -5.54 3.81 14.20
C VAL A 67 -4.09 3.78 14.70
N ILE A 68 -3.19 4.40 13.96
CA ILE A 68 -1.79 4.57 14.35
C ILE A 68 -1.65 5.98 14.95
N ASN A 69 -1.71 6.08 16.28
CA ASN A 69 -1.52 7.35 16.99
C ASN A 69 -0.05 7.81 16.95
N GLU A 70 0.88 6.86 16.98
CA GLU A 70 2.31 7.10 16.92
C GLU A 70 2.96 6.07 15.99
N LEU A 71 3.63 6.53 14.95
CA LEU A 71 4.37 5.66 14.05
C LEU A 71 5.78 5.44 14.61
N LYS A 72 6.01 4.33 15.30
CA LYS A 72 7.38 3.90 15.65
C LYS A 72 8.03 3.26 14.43
N VAL A 73 8.71 4.10 13.67
CA VAL A 73 9.59 3.68 12.59
C VAL A 73 10.91 3.25 13.23
N LYS A 74 11.35 2.01 12.96
CA LYS A 74 12.63 1.49 13.48
C LYS A 74 13.81 2.18 12.82
#